data_AF-A0A4R1KDB5-F1
#
_entry.id   AF-A0A4R1KDB5-F1
#
_cell.length_a   1.000
_cell.length_b   1.000
_cell.length_c   1.000
_cell.angle_alpha   90.00
_cell.angle_beta   90.00
_cell.angle_gamma   90.00
#
_symmetry.space_group_name_H-M   'P 1'
#
loop_
_entity.id
_entity.type
_entity.pdbx_description
1 polymer ?
#
loop_
_entity_poly.entity_id
_entity_poly.type
_entity_poly.pdbx_seq_one_letter_code
_entity_poly.pdbx_strand_id
1 'polypeptide(L)'
;MERMEALRKKAIFQAARRAILENEMFLRDYVTNHLPESYTEDDLEAFIAMLVRMFDNDLFDLVMGVKTAEDLQELYDYRFMKDIQSFSEQRRDEIKRAKGVL
;
A
#
# COMPACT_ATOMS: atom_id res chain seq x y z
N MET A 1 1.87 21.10 -10.97
CA MET A 1 2.27 19.83 -11.61
C MET A 1 3.57 19.29 -11.04
N GLU A 2 4.63 20.10 -10.91
CA GLU A 2 5.94 19.62 -10.38
C GLU A 2 5.87 19.02 -8.97
N ARG A 3 5.05 19.58 -8.06
CA ARG A 3 4.94 19.09 -6.68
C ARG A 3 4.26 17.72 -6.58
N MET A 4 3.10 17.55 -7.22
CA MET A 4 2.43 16.25 -7.34
C MET A 4 3.37 15.16 -7.88
N GLU A 5 4.15 15.46 -8.93
CA GLU A 5 5.13 14.52 -9.48
C GLU A 5 6.24 14.18 -8.47
N ALA A 6 6.77 15.18 -7.75
CA ALA A 6 7.76 14.97 -6.71
C ALA A 6 7.22 14.10 -5.56
N LEU A 7 5.96 14.30 -5.15
CA LEU A 7 5.29 13.47 -4.15
C LEU A 7 5.14 12.02 -4.62
N ARG A 8 4.75 11.78 -5.87
CA ARG A 8 4.68 10.42 -6.43
C ARG A 8 6.05 9.75 -6.41
N LYS A 9 7.12 10.44 -6.83
CA LYS A 9 8.50 9.90 -6.76
C LYS A 9 8.92 9.61 -5.32
N LYS A 10 8.55 10.47 -4.37
CA LYS A 10 8.81 10.24 -2.94
C LYS A 10 8.05 9.03 -2.41
N ALA A 11 6.79 8.83 -2.81
CA ALA A 11 6.02 7.64 -2.45
C ALA A 11 6.68 6.36 -2.99
N ILE A 12 7.12 6.35 -4.25
CA ILE A 12 7.85 5.22 -4.86
C ILE A 12 9.13 4.94 -4.09
N PHE A 13 9.88 5.99 -3.73
CA PHE A 13 11.10 5.85 -2.95
C PHE A 13 10.83 5.24 -1.56
N GLN A 14 9.78 5.66 -0.86
CA GLN A 14 9.44 5.05 0.43
C GLN A 14 8.92 3.61 0.28
N ALA A 15 8.18 3.31 -0.78
CA ALA A 15 7.76 1.94 -1.10
C ALA A 15 8.95 1.01 -1.34
N ALA A 16 10.04 1.52 -1.93
CA ALA A 16 11.27 0.76 -2.15
C ALA A 16 12.13 0.56 -0.87
N ARG A 17 11.83 1.25 0.23
CA ARG A 17 12.60 1.20 1.49
C ARG A 17 11.97 0.24 2.50
N ARG A 18 11.69 -0.98 2.06
CA ARG A 18 11.13 -2.04 2.91
C ARG A 18 12.20 -3.08 3.23
N ALA A 19 12.16 -3.62 4.43
CA ALA A 19 13.07 -4.69 4.85
C ALA A 19 12.64 -6.07 4.33
N ILE A 20 11.34 -6.23 4.03
CA ILE A 20 10.76 -7.46 3.47
C ILE A 20 10.55 -7.26 1.96
N LEU A 21 11.07 -8.19 1.16
CA LEU A 21 11.04 -8.09 -0.31
C LEU A 21 9.60 -8.10 -0.86
N GLU A 22 8.74 -8.95 -0.30
CA GLU A 22 7.33 -9.06 -0.67
C GLU A 22 6.60 -7.72 -0.48
N ASN A 23 6.88 -7.02 0.63
CA ASN A 23 6.35 -5.68 0.89
C ASN A 23 6.85 -4.66 -0.12
N GLU A 24 8.15 -4.69 -0.44
CA GLU A 24 8.75 -3.79 -1.44
C GLU A 24 8.06 -3.96 -2.79
N MET A 25 8.00 -5.20 -3.28
CA MET A 25 7.40 -5.53 -4.58
C MET A 25 5.93 -5.12 -4.64
N PHE A 26 5.17 -5.45 -3.59
CA PHE A 26 3.75 -5.12 -3.49
C PHE A 26 3.50 -3.61 -3.46
N LEU A 27 4.16 -2.87 -2.55
CA LEU A 27 3.94 -1.44 -2.43
C LEU A 27 4.44 -0.66 -3.63
N ARG A 28 5.54 -1.11 -4.26
CA ARG A 28 6.05 -0.45 -5.46
C ARG A 28 5.06 -0.56 -6.62
N ASP A 29 4.46 -1.73 -6.81
CA ASP A 29 3.38 -1.93 -7.79
C ASP A 29 2.17 -1.06 -7.46
N TYR A 30 1.71 -1.10 -6.20
CA TYR A 30 0.59 -0.29 -5.73
C TYR A 30 0.81 1.21 -5.99
N VAL A 31 1.95 1.74 -5.55
CA VAL A 31 2.26 3.18 -5.65
C VAL A 31 2.49 3.63 -7.10
N THR A 32 3.03 2.76 -7.95
CA THR A 32 3.32 3.12 -9.33
C THR A 32 2.08 3.07 -10.20
N ASN A 33 1.23 2.04 -9.99
CA ASN A 33 0.19 1.67 -10.96
C ASN A 33 -1.24 1.74 -10.42
N HIS A 34 -1.43 1.76 -9.10
CA HIS A 34 -2.75 1.57 -8.48
C HIS A 34 -3.12 2.60 -7.41
N LEU A 35 -2.32 3.67 -7.25
CA LEU A 35 -2.73 4.79 -6.41
C LEU A 35 -4.04 5.39 -6.95
N PRO A 36 -5.02 5.70 -6.08
CA PRO A 36 -6.27 6.31 -6.52
C PRO A 36 -6.03 7.63 -7.26
N GLU A 37 -6.71 7.82 -8.38
CA GLU A 37 -6.61 9.06 -9.18
C GLU A 37 -7.14 10.28 -8.40
N SER A 38 -8.03 10.06 -7.45
CA SER A 38 -8.61 11.09 -6.59
C SER A 38 -7.66 11.62 -5.51
N TYR A 39 -6.47 11.04 -5.34
CA TYR A 39 -5.51 11.52 -4.35
C TYR A 39 -5.00 12.92 -4.70
N THR A 40 -5.18 13.82 -3.75
CA THR A 40 -4.63 15.17 -3.76
C THR A 40 -3.17 15.20 -3.29
N GLU A 41 -2.53 16.38 -3.35
CA GLU A 41 -1.18 16.55 -2.80
C GLU A 41 -1.17 16.24 -1.28
N ASP A 42 -2.18 16.70 -0.55
CA ASP A 42 -2.30 16.47 0.90
C ASP A 42 -2.50 14.98 1.22
N ASP A 43 -3.27 14.27 0.40
CA ASP A 43 -3.45 12.81 0.53
C ASP A 43 -2.11 12.09 0.35
N LEU A 44 -1.33 12.45 -0.66
CA LEU A 44 -0.01 11.85 -0.87
C LEU A 44 0.97 12.18 0.26
N GLU A 45 0.95 13.39 0.79
CA GLU A 45 1.80 13.76 1.92
C GLU A 45 1.47 12.94 3.17
N ALA A 46 0.18 12.80 3.48
CA ALA A 46 -0.29 11.98 4.59
C ALA A 46 0.02 10.48 4.35
N PHE A 47 -0.16 9.99 3.13
CA PHE A 47 0.15 8.62 2.75
C PHE A 47 1.65 8.33 2.91
N ILE A 48 2.51 9.22 2.42
CA ILE A 48 3.97 9.10 2.55
C ILE A 48 4.38 9.12 4.03
N ALA A 49 3.80 10.01 4.84
CA ALA A 49 4.05 10.05 6.27
C ALA A 49 3.65 8.73 6.96
N MET A 50 2.52 8.14 6.55
CA MET A 50 2.09 6.83 7.01
C MET A 50 3.09 5.74 6.59
N LEU A 51 3.56 5.72 5.34
CA LEU A 51 4.52 4.72 4.87
C LEU A 51 5.83 4.73 5.68
N VAL A 52 6.30 5.91 6.10
CA VAL A 52 7.53 6.07 6.90
C VAL A 52 7.40 5.46 8.30
N ARG A 53 6.22 5.55 8.94
CA ARG A 53 5.98 5.02 10.28
C ARG A 53 5.53 3.56 10.29
N MET A 54 5.11 3.02 9.15
CA MET A 54 4.54 1.68 9.04
C MET A 54 5.61 0.61 9.22
N PHE A 55 5.39 -0.29 10.17
CA PHE A 55 6.24 -1.46 10.36
C PHE A 55 6.03 -2.49 9.26
N ASP A 56 7.13 -3.09 8.80
CA ASP A 56 7.09 -4.11 7.74
C ASP A 56 6.24 -5.34 8.12
N ASN A 57 6.26 -5.76 9.39
CA ASN A 57 5.46 -6.91 9.84
C ASN A 57 3.95 -6.63 9.75
N ASP A 58 3.51 -5.43 10.11
CA ASP A 58 2.09 -5.07 10.03
C ASP A 58 1.61 -4.98 8.58
N LEU A 59 2.44 -4.40 7.70
CA LEU A 59 2.17 -4.37 6.28
C LEU A 59 2.09 -5.79 5.70
N PHE A 60 3.04 -6.65 6.08
CA PHE A 60 3.06 -8.03 5.61
C PHE A 60 1.81 -8.78 6.07
N ASP A 61 1.44 -8.68 7.35
CA ASP A 61 0.22 -9.28 7.89
C ASP A 61 -1.05 -8.81 7.17
N LEU A 62 -1.13 -7.51 6.84
CA LEU A 62 -2.24 -6.95 6.06
C LEU A 62 -2.28 -7.52 4.63
N VAL A 63 -1.14 -7.50 3.93
CA VAL A 63 -1.01 -7.98 2.54
C VAL A 63 -1.25 -9.48 2.43
N MET A 64 -0.96 -10.24 3.48
CA MET A 64 -1.23 -11.67 3.56
C MET A 64 -2.67 -11.98 3.98
N GLY A 65 -3.44 -10.98 4.41
CA GLY A 65 -4.82 -11.14 4.91
C GLY A 65 -4.90 -11.77 6.30
N VAL A 66 -3.81 -11.70 7.08
CA VAL A 66 -3.76 -12.13 8.49
C VAL A 66 -4.37 -11.06 9.39
N LYS A 67 -4.08 -9.78 9.10
CA LYS A 67 -4.70 -8.61 9.73
C LYS A 67 -5.54 -7.85 8.72
N THR A 68 -6.52 -7.11 9.22
CA THR A 68 -7.34 -6.17 8.46
C THR A 68 -6.93 -4.73 8.70
N ALA A 69 -7.44 -3.80 7.88
CA ALA A 69 -7.26 -2.36 8.12
C ALA A 69 -7.87 -1.94 9.46
N GLU A 70 -8.98 -2.57 9.85
CA GLU A 70 -9.68 -2.36 11.10
C GLU A 70 -8.82 -2.77 12.32
N ASP A 71 -8.04 -3.86 12.22
CA ASP A 71 -7.12 -4.29 13.28
C ASP A 71 -5.97 -3.29 13.52
N LEU A 72 -5.66 -2.48 12.51
CA LEU A 72 -4.51 -1.57 12.47
C LEU A 72 -4.90 -0.08 12.51
N GLN A 73 -6.18 0.24 12.63
CA GLN A 73 -6.72 1.61 12.53
C GLN A 73 -6.22 2.57 13.63
N GLU A 74 -5.83 2.04 14.78
CA GLU A 74 -5.26 2.84 15.88
C GLU A 74 -3.78 3.21 15.63
N LEU A 75 -3.12 2.52 14.70
CA LEU A 75 -1.70 2.71 14.39
C LEU A 75 -1.50 3.53 13.12
N TYR A 76 -2.38 3.34 12.14
CA TYR A 76 -2.25 3.88 10.79
C TYR A 76 -3.53 4.54 10.32
N ASP A 77 -3.43 5.33 9.25
CA ASP A 77 -4.62 5.97 8.67
C ASP A 77 -5.51 4.89 8.03
N TYR A 78 -6.71 4.73 8.58
CA TYR A 78 -7.62 3.66 8.19
C TYR A 78 -7.98 3.70 6.70
N ARG A 79 -8.16 4.89 6.11
CA ARG A 79 -8.52 5.02 4.70
C ARG A 79 -7.43 4.42 3.82
N PHE A 80 -6.18 4.82 4.04
CA PHE A 80 -5.05 4.31 3.27
C PHE A 80 -4.79 2.83 3.48
N MET A 81 -4.98 2.34 4.71
CA MET A 81 -4.89 0.91 5.02
C MET A 81 -5.97 0.13 4.26
N LYS A 82 -7.19 0.67 4.16
CA LYS A 82 -8.28 0.02 3.44
C LYS A 82 -8.02 -0.03 1.95
N ASP A 83 -7.44 1.02 1.36
CA ASP A 83 -7.07 1.02 -0.05
C ASP A 83 -5.99 -0.03 -0.35
N ILE A 84 -4.96 -0.13 0.52
CA ILE A 84 -3.93 -1.17 0.42
C ILE A 84 -4.53 -2.57 0.57
N GLN A 85 -5.40 -2.77 1.57
CA GLN A 85 -6.07 -4.05 1.81
C GLN A 85 -6.88 -4.47 0.57
N SER A 86 -7.70 -3.57 0.03
CA SER A 86 -8.56 -3.83 -1.12
C SER A 86 -7.72 -4.25 -2.34
N PHE A 87 -6.61 -3.56 -2.57
CA PHE A 87 -5.66 -3.95 -3.62
C PHE A 87 -5.06 -5.34 -3.36
N SER A 88 -4.65 -5.64 -2.13
CA SER A 88 -4.10 -6.96 -1.76
C SER A 88 -5.11 -8.10 -1.98
N GLU A 89 -6.38 -7.87 -1.65
CA GLU A 89 -7.47 -8.83 -1.84
C GLU A 89 -7.68 -9.12 -3.33
N GLN A 90 -7.75 -8.07 -4.15
CA GLN A 90 -7.84 -8.20 -5.60
C GLN A 90 -6.69 -9.04 -6.17
N ARG A 91 -5.44 -8.75 -5.76
CA ARG A 91 -4.25 -9.47 -6.25
C ARG A 91 -4.26 -10.94 -5.84
N ARG A 92 -4.68 -11.26 -4.60
CA ARG A 92 -4.82 -12.65 -4.15
C ARG A 92 -5.87 -13.39 -4.96
N ASP A 93 -6.99 -12.76 -5.26
CA ASP A 93 -8.06 -13.39 -6.05
C ASP A 93 -7.65 -13.59 -7.52
N GLU A 94 -6.91 -12.66 -8.12
CA GLU A 94 -6.29 -12.85 -9.44
C GLU A 94 -5.36 -14.08 -9.45
N ILE A 95 -4.51 -14.23 -8.44
CA ILE A 95 -3.59 -15.38 -8.31
C ILE A 95 -4.37 -16.68 -8.16
N LYS A 96 -5.43 -16.71 -7.33
CA LYS A 96 -6.27 -17.90 -7.15
C LYS A 96 -6.98 -18.29 -8.46
N ARG A 97 -7.53 -17.31 -9.19
CA ARG A 97 -8.14 -17.54 -10.52
C ARG A 97 -7.12 -18.10 -11.51
N ALA A 98 -5.92 -17.53 -11.56
CA ALA A 98 -4.85 -18.02 -12.43
C ALA A 98 -4.40 -19.45 -12.10
N LYS A 99 -4.52 -19.86 -10.83
CA LYS A 99 -4.21 -21.22 -10.35
C LYS A 99 -5.38 -22.20 -10.46
N GLY A 100 -6.57 -21.77 -10.90
CA GLY A 100 -7.76 -22.62 -10.98
C GLY A 100 -8.31 -23.06 -9.61
N VAL A 101 -8.10 -22.24 -8.56
CA VAL A 101 -8.51 -22.53 -7.18
C VAL A 101 -9.81 -21.78 -6.80
N LEU A 102 -10.39 -21.05 -7.75
CA LEU A 102 -11.66 -20.31 -7.64
C LEU A 102 -12.63 -20.72 -8.74
#